data_AF-I1T1W5-F1
#
_entry.id   AF-I1T1W5-F1
#
_cell.length_a   1.000
_cell.length_b   1.000
_cell.length_c   1.000
_cell.angle_alpha   90.00
_cell.angle_beta   90.00
_cell.angle_gamma   90.00
#
_symmetry.space_group_name_H-M   'P 1'
#
loop_
_entity.id
_entity.type
_entity.pdbx_description
1 polymer ?
#
loop_
_entity_poly.entity_id
_entity_poly.type
_entity_poly.pdbx_seq_one_letter_code
_entity_poly.pdbx_strand_id
1 'polypeptide(L)'
;MELRKRNLISVLLFTLVAQICFRLLLEGLVPGSGIILPSLRVGLSFLISWGAFQKYFLNMPGLAVSPSSEGRVISYSSGSGSFSNMESGSGGSGWTDFDIDVLTEPFSETEMGGASVNSSIPRVASDEAGPSGQGSVVRNASLESSMRNRILQLERVPNQTFLLGKPRGTYVQDLLGELRKATSQAEYNRLLDFENRDLLIREQKQKSFSIFQEVLSDNADMAKQSPYNPEEVFKDFLTAGRDKLDLEHPTLPVRDRDHLELNWLDQVRQELEDGGTHYLLNVIFSKFGG
;
A
#
# COMPACT_ATOMS: atom_id res chain seq x y z
N MET A 1 -22.19 8.93 -31.49
CA MET A 1 -21.30 9.91 -32.16
C MET A 1 -21.23 11.25 -31.42
N GLU A 2 -22.31 11.72 -30.80
CA GLU A 2 -22.35 12.97 -30.01
C GLU A 2 -21.52 12.96 -28.71
N LEU A 3 -21.39 11.82 -28.02
CA LEU A 3 -20.54 11.71 -26.82
C LEU A 3 -19.05 11.98 -27.11
N ARG A 4 -18.56 11.56 -28.29
CA ARG A 4 -17.17 11.81 -28.70
C ARG A 4 -16.90 13.29 -28.97
N LYS A 5 -17.89 14.04 -29.46
CA LYS A 5 -17.76 15.49 -29.68
C LYS A 5 -17.70 16.25 -28.36
N ARG A 6 -18.52 15.89 -27.37
CA ARG A 6 -18.52 16.53 -26.05
C ARG A 6 -17.20 16.32 -25.30
N ASN A 7 -16.63 15.12 -25.39
CA ASN A 7 -15.33 14.81 -24.78
C ASN A 7 -14.18 15.53 -25.49
N LEU A 8 -14.23 15.66 -26.82
CA LEU A 8 -13.23 16.41 -27.58
C LEU A 8 -13.25 17.91 -27.25
N ILE A 9 -14.45 18.49 -27.10
CA ILE A 9 -14.61 19.90 -26.71
C ILE A 9 -14.07 20.15 -25.31
N SER A 10 -14.35 19.26 -24.35
CA SER A 10 -13.83 19.38 -22.98
C SER A 10 -12.29 19.35 -22.94
N VAL A 11 -11.67 18.41 -23.67
CA VAL A 11 -10.21 18.29 -23.77
C VAL A 11 -9.59 19.53 -24.42
N LEU A 12 -10.20 20.06 -25.48
CA LEU A 12 -9.73 21.27 -26.16
C LEU A 12 -9.84 22.51 -25.26
N LEU A 13 -10.94 22.64 -24.51
CA LEU A 13 -11.14 23.75 -23.58
C LEU A 13 -10.09 23.72 -22.46
N PHE A 14 -9.83 22.54 -21.90
CA PHE A 14 -8.86 22.35 -20.82
C PHE A 14 -7.42 22.64 -21.31
N THR A 15 -7.09 22.22 -22.53
CA THR A 15 -5.79 22.49 -23.15
C THR A 15 -5.58 23.99 -23.40
N LEU A 16 -6.63 24.69 -23.84
CA LEU A 16 -6.59 26.14 -24.06
C LEU A 16 -6.36 26.89 -22.73
N VAL A 17 -7.09 26.51 -21.67
CA VAL A 17 -6.93 27.11 -20.33
C VAL A 17 -5.52 26.87 -19.79
N ALA A 18 -4.98 25.66 -19.94
CA ALA A 18 -3.61 25.36 -19.52
C ALA A 18 -2.57 26.18 -20.29
N GLN A 19 -2.74 26.37 -21.60
CA GLN A 19 -1.85 27.22 -22.42
C GLN A 19 -1.92 28.69 -22.02
N ILE A 20 -3.12 29.20 -21.71
CA ILE A 20 -3.30 30.58 -21.23
C ILE A 20 -2.63 30.76 -19.87
N CYS A 21 -2.86 29.85 -18.91
CA CYS A 21 -2.20 29.90 -17.60
C CYS A 21 -0.67 29.84 -17.72
N PHE A 22 -0.15 28.99 -18.61
CA PHE A 22 1.30 28.89 -18.85
C PHE A 22 1.87 30.16 -19.49
N ARG A 23 1.17 30.79 -20.44
CA ARG A 23 1.59 32.09 -21.00
C ARG A 23 1.55 33.20 -19.95
N LEU A 24 0.51 33.26 -19.12
CA LEU A 24 0.42 34.25 -18.03
C LEU A 24 1.53 34.04 -16.98
N LEU A 25 1.91 32.79 -16.71
CA LEU A 25 3.05 32.46 -15.84
C LEU A 25 4.39 32.94 -16.44
N LEU A 26 4.56 32.82 -17.77
CA LEU A 26 5.76 33.25 -18.48
C LEU A 26 5.83 34.78 -18.65
N GLU A 27 4.70 35.44 -18.89
CA GLU A 27 4.63 36.90 -19.06
C GLU A 27 4.69 37.65 -17.71
N GLY A 28 4.46 36.96 -16.59
CA GLY A 28 4.68 37.48 -15.23
C GLY A 28 6.15 37.55 -14.78
N LEU A 29 7.08 37.00 -15.56
CA LEU A 29 8.53 37.11 -15.32
C LEU A 29 9.05 38.47 -15.85
N VAL A 30 8.68 39.55 -15.14
CA VAL A 30 9.30 40.87 -15.33
C VAL A 30 10.76 40.78 -14.85
N PRO A 31 11.76 41.11 -15.69
CA PRO A 31 13.16 41.06 -15.28
C PRO A 31 13.45 42.26 -14.38
N GLY A 32 13.46 42.05 -13.05
CA GLY A 32 13.83 43.11 -12.12
C GLY A 32 13.60 42.85 -10.63
N SER A 33 12.81 41.83 -10.23
CA SER A 33 12.65 41.47 -8.82
C SER A 33 13.42 40.18 -8.52
N GLY A 34 14.41 40.26 -7.63
CA GLY A 34 15.27 39.16 -7.19
C GLY A 34 14.56 38.08 -6.37
N ILE A 35 13.51 37.46 -6.92
CA ILE A 35 12.83 36.32 -6.32
C ILE A 35 13.22 35.07 -7.11
N ILE A 36 14.28 34.41 -6.64
CA ILE A 36 14.70 33.10 -7.15
C ILE A 36 14.01 32.01 -6.33
N LEU A 37 13.07 31.34 -7.02
CA LEU A 37 12.55 29.96 -6.90
C LEU A 37 11.85 29.49 -5.60
N PRO A 38 10.52 29.26 -5.71
CA PRO A 38 9.96 27.90 -5.59
C PRO A 38 9.10 27.47 -6.80
N SER A 39 8.77 28.38 -7.71
CA SER A 39 7.70 28.19 -8.72
C SER A 39 8.06 27.25 -9.88
N LEU A 40 9.35 27.01 -10.13
CA LEU A 40 9.82 26.11 -11.20
C LEU A 40 9.65 24.63 -10.85
N ARG A 41 9.66 24.27 -9.56
CA ARG A 41 9.41 22.90 -9.10
C ARG A 41 7.96 22.48 -9.34
N VAL A 42 7.01 23.38 -9.09
CA VAL A 42 5.57 23.12 -9.29
C VAL A 42 5.26 22.92 -10.78
N GLY A 43 5.86 23.74 -11.66
CA GLY A 43 5.69 23.60 -13.11
C GLY A 43 6.23 22.28 -13.68
N LEU A 44 7.38 21.81 -13.18
CA LEU A 44 7.98 20.56 -13.65
C LEU A 44 7.21 19.33 -13.14
N SER A 45 6.74 19.36 -11.87
CA SER A 45 5.86 18.32 -11.32
C SER A 45 4.53 18.24 -12.08
N PHE A 46 3.98 19.37 -12.50
CA PHE A 46 2.74 19.42 -13.29
C PHE A 46 2.94 18.82 -14.69
N LEU A 47 4.07 19.07 -15.35
CA LEU A 47 4.38 18.50 -16.67
C LEU A 47 4.64 16.98 -16.64
N ILE A 48 5.28 16.48 -15.58
CA ILE A 48 5.51 15.04 -15.39
C ILE A 48 4.17 14.33 -15.09
N SER A 49 3.32 14.93 -14.26
CA SER A 49 1.97 14.42 -13.96
C SER A 49 1.04 14.46 -15.19
N TRP A 50 1.16 15.49 -16.04
CA TRP A 50 0.41 15.61 -17.29
C TRP A 50 0.84 14.58 -18.34
N GLY A 51 2.14 14.31 -18.46
CA GLY A 51 2.67 13.26 -19.34
C GLY A 51 2.20 11.85 -18.93
N ALA A 52 2.09 11.59 -17.63
CA ALA A 52 1.48 10.37 -17.11
C ALA A 52 -0.03 10.31 -17.40
N PHE A 53 -0.75 11.42 -17.21
CA PHE A 53 -2.19 11.51 -17.46
C PHE A 53 -2.53 11.28 -18.95
N GLN A 54 -1.79 11.85 -19.89
CA GLN A 54 -2.01 11.62 -21.33
C GLN A 54 -1.78 10.17 -21.74
N LYS A 55 -0.81 9.49 -21.11
CA LYS A 55 -0.47 8.09 -21.42
C LYS A 55 -1.52 7.11 -20.87
N TYR A 56 -2.23 7.46 -19.80
CA TYR A 56 -3.35 6.68 -19.25
C TYR A 56 -4.67 6.96 -19.97
N PHE A 57 -4.94 8.21 -20.35
CA PHE A 57 -6.23 8.60 -20.94
C PHE A 57 -6.35 8.26 -22.43
N LEU A 58 -5.25 8.30 -23.19
CA LEU A 58 -5.24 7.97 -24.63
C LEU A 58 -5.16 6.46 -24.91
N ASN A 59 -4.86 5.64 -23.89
CA ASN A 59 -4.65 4.20 -24.05
C ASN A 59 -5.76 3.34 -23.43
N MET A 60 -6.94 3.92 -23.14
CA MET A 60 -8.15 3.17 -22.82
C MET A 60 -8.70 2.49 -24.10
N PRO A 61 -8.61 1.15 -24.25
CA PRO A 61 -9.32 0.46 -25.31
C PRO A 61 -10.76 0.25 -24.83
N GLY A 62 -11.67 1.09 -25.34
CA GLY A 62 -13.10 0.86 -25.22
C GLY A 62 -13.55 -0.28 -26.14
N LEU A 63 -14.32 -1.19 -25.54
CA LEU A 63 -15.26 -2.14 -26.17
C LEU A 63 -14.65 -3.27 -27.02
N ALA A 64 -14.47 -4.42 -26.37
CA ALA A 64 -14.63 -5.72 -27.04
C ALA A 64 -15.72 -6.51 -26.32
N VAL A 65 -16.75 -6.86 -27.08
CA VAL A 65 -17.88 -7.70 -26.70
C VAL A 65 -17.57 -9.16 -27.09
N SER A 66 -18.14 -10.09 -26.32
CA SER A 66 -18.37 -11.54 -26.58
C SER A 66 -17.33 -12.54 -26.05
N PRO A 67 -17.71 -13.83 -25.89
CA PRO A 67 -18.89 -14.38 -25.21
C PRO A 67 -18.51 -15.53 -24.23
N SER A 68 -19.51 -16.01 -23.50
CA SER A 68 -19.55 -17.27 -22.71
C SER A 68 -18.63 -18.43 -23.17
N SER A 69 -17.85 -19.00 -22.25
CA SER A 69 -17.71 -20.47 -22.13
C SER A 69 -17.14 -20.94 -20.77
N GLU A 70 -17.94 -21.81 -20.15
CA GLU A 70 -17.67 -22.94 -19.27
C GLU A 70 -16.26 -23.18 -18.69
N GLY A 71 -16.21 -23.26 -17.35
CA GLY A 71 -15.72 -24.42 -16.60
C GLY A 71 -14.25 -24.84 -16.80
N ARG A 72 -13.35 -24.33 -15.97
CA ARG A 72 -12.07 -25.02 -15.71
C ARG A 72 -11.60 -24.84 -14.26
N VAL A 73 -11.61 -25.96 -13.54
CA VAL A 73 -11.00 -26.12 -12.21
C VAL A 73 -9.49 -25.98 -12.36
N ILE A 74 -8.86 -25.06 -11.61
CA ILE A 74 -7.40 -24.98 -11.48
C ILE A 74 -7.01 -25.47 -10.09
N SER A 75 -6.39 -26.65 -10.04
CA SER A 75 -5.68 -27.18 -8.88
C SER A 75 -4.32 -26.50 -8.75
N TYR A 76 -3.97 -26.08 -7.54
CA TYR A 76 -2.64 -25.60 -7.17
C TYR A 76 -1.73 -26.79 -6.87
N SER A 77 -0.76 -27.05 -7.76
CA SER A 77 0.37 -27.93 -7.48
C SER A 77 1.61 -27.09 -7.15
N SER A 78 2.07 -27.23 -5.91
CA SER A 78 3.30 -26.69 -5.38
C SER A 78 4.51 -27.26 -6.12
N GLY A 79 5.19 -26.42 -6.91
CA GLY A 79 6.43 -26.76 -7.61
C GLY A 79 7.63 -26.04 -6.99
N SER A 80 8.45 -26.79 -6.27
CA SER A 80 9.78 -26.41 -5.79
C SER A 80 10.72 -26.17 -6.99
N GLY A 81 11.24 -24.96 -7.14
CA GLY A 81 12.26 -24.61 -8.12
C GLY A 81 13.44 -23.91 -7.45
N SER A 82 14.57 -24.61 -7.38
CA SER A 82 15.88 -24.08 -6.99
C SER A 82 16.33 -22.99 -7.97
N PHE A 83 16.81 -21.86 -7.44
CA PHE A 83 17.58 -20.89 -8.23
C PHE A 83 18.87 -20.52 -7.51
N SER A 84 19.95 -20.60 -8.28
CA SER A 84 21.34 -20.33 -7.94
C SER A 84 21.64 -18.84 -7.73
N ASN A 85 22.61 -18.59 -6.84
CA ASN A 85 23.36 -17.36 -6.61
C ASN A 85 23.27 -16.29 -7.70
N MET A 86 22.88 -15.08 -7.29
CA MET A 86 23.46 -13.85 -7.83
C MET A 86 23.79 -12.90 -6.67
N GLU A 87 25.02 -12.41 -6.76
CA GLU A 87 25.75 -11.59 -5.82
C GLU A 87 25.27 -10.14 -5.84
N SER A 88 25.53 -9.47 -4.73
CA SER A 88 25.17 -8.12 -4.32
C SER A 88 25.25 -7.00 -5.37
N GLY A 89 24.20 -6.17 -5.40
CA GLY A 89 24.23 -4.79 -5.87
C GLY A 89 23.52 -3.90 -4.86
N SER A 90 24.29 -3.20 -4.03
CA SER A 90 23.82 -2.19 -3.08
C SER A 90 23.26 -0.99 -3.84
N GLY A 91 21.99 -0.67 -3.62
CA GLY A 91 21.31 0.50 -4.16
C GLY A 91 20.23 0.99 -3.21
N GLY A 92 20.64 1.77 -2.21
CA GLY A 92 19.73 2.45 -1.31
C GLY A 92 18.97 3.59 -2.00
N SER A 93 17.66 3.61 -1.81
CA SER A 93 16.78 4.78 -1.82
C SER A 93 15.48 4.31 -1.17
N GLY A 94 14.86 4.93 -0.18
CA GLY A 94 14.90 6.30 0.28
C GLY A 94 13.48 6.57 0.78
N TRP A 95 13.15 6.07 1.97
CA TRP A 95 11.90 6.36 2.67
C TRP A 95 12.25 6.65 4.13
N THR A 96 12.86 7.80 4.37
CA THR A 96 12.94 8.41 5.69
C THR A 96 11.88 9.48 5.74
N ASP A 97 10.67 9.14 6.20
CA ASP A 97 9.85 10.12 6.90
C ASP A 97 8.77 9.41 7.73
N PHE A 98 9.09 9.17 9.00
CA PHE A 98 8.09 9.12 10.06
C PHE A 98 8.70 9.90 11.21
N ASP A 99 8.20 11.12 11.41
CA ASP A 99 8.43 11.91 12.62
C ASP A 99 7.97 11.08 13.83
N ILE A 100 8.95 10.49 14.52
CA ILE A 100 8.78 9.87 15.82
C ILE A 100 9.05 10.98 16.84
N ASP A 101 7.99 11.63 17.31
CA ASP A 101 8.05 12.55 18.45
C ASP A 101 8.19 11.70 19.73
N VAL A 102 9.41 11.22 20.00
CA VAL A 102 9.75 10.56 21.26
C VAL A 102 9.99 11.66 22.29
N LEU A 103 9.03 11.76 23.21
CA LEU A 103 9.14 12.44 24.49
C LEU A 103 10.45 12.03 25.17
N THR A 104 11.48 12.85 25.02
CA THR A 104 12.73 12.75 25.78
C THR A 104 12.47 13.41 27.12
N GLU A 105 12.01 12.62 28.10
CA GLU A 105 12.06 13.04 29.49
C GLU A 105 13.53 13.05 29.97
N PRO A 106 14.00 14.14 30.61
CA PRO A 106 15.38 14.25 31.08
C PRO A 106 15.56 13.46 32.38
N PHE A 107 16.34 12.37 32.32
CA PHE A 107 16.82 11.72 33.54
C PHE A 107 17.80 12.65 34.26
N SER A 108 17.49 12.94 35.52
CA SER A 108 18.30 13.77 36.41
C SER A 108 19.60 13.05 36.77
N GLU A 109 20.72 13.72 36.54
CA GLU A 109 22.02 13.33 37.06
C GLU A 109 21.97 13.33 38.59
N THR A 110 22.32 12.22 39.22
CA THR A 110 22.74 12.21 40.62
C THR A 110 24.09 11.53 40.71
N GLU A 111 25.09 12.38 40.77
CA GLU A 111 26.46 12.11 41.18
C GLU A 111 26.47 11.54 42.61
N MET A 112 27.01 10.33 42.80
CA MET A 112 27.70 9.96 44.04
C MET A 112 28.73 8.85 43.74
N GLY A 113 29.98 9.16 44.07
CA GLY A 113 31.11 8.26 43.87
C GLY A 113 31.24 7.14 44.90
N GLY A 114 32.21 6.25 44.62
CA GLY A 114 32.91 5.49 45.65
C GLY A 114 32.92 3.97 45.48
N ALA A 115 34.15 3.45 45.33
CA ALA A 115 34.66 2.17 45.84
C ALA A 115 34.29 0.84 45.14
N SER A 116 35.25 0.37 44.32
CA SER A 116 36.04 -0.86 44.54
C SER A 116 35.49 -1.88 45.55
N VAL A 117 35.04 -3.06 45.10
CA VAL A 117 35.36 -4.37 45.71
C VAL A 117 35.29 -5.49 44.65
N ASN A 118 36.34 -6.32 44.64
CA ASN A 118 36.50 -7.59 43.93
C ASN A 118 35.27 -8.51 43.92
N SER A 119 34.99 -9.15 42.79
CA SER A 119 34.23 -10.40 42.72
C SER A 119 34.95 -11.40 41.81
N SER A 120 35.73 -12.29 42.43
CA SER A 120 36.34 -13.45 41.80
C SER A 120 35.29 -14.48 41.43
N ILE A 121 35.09 -14.74 40.13
CA ILE A 121 34.36 -15.91 39.64
C ILE A 121 35.34 -16.76 38.81
N PRO A 122 35.51 -18.07 39.09
CA PRO A 122 36.51 -18.89 38.42
C PRO A 122 36.08 -19.24 37.00
N ARG A 123 37.02 -19.11 36.06
CA ARG A 123 36.94 -19.68 34.71
C ARG A 123 36.93 -21.21 34.82
N VAL A 124 35.76 -21.81 34.66
CA VAL A 124 35.64 -23.23 34.31
C VAL A 124 35.61 -23.30 32.79
N ALA A 125 36.71 -23.77 32.22
CA ALA A 125 36.75 -24.27 30.85
C ALA A 125 35.96 -25.59 30.83
N SER A 126 34.72 -25.54 30.32
CA SER A 126 34.04 -26.74 29.83
C SER A 126 34.23 -26.77 28.32
N ASP A 127 35.18 -27.60 27.90
CA ASP A 127 35.20 -28.22 26.58
C ASP A 127 33.93 -29.05 26.44
N GLU A 128 32.87 -28.47 25.89
CA GLU A 128 31.71 -29.21 25.42
C GLU A 128 31.36 -28.71 24.01
N ALA A 129 31.91 -29.40 23.02
CA ALA A 129 31.55 -29.26 21.61
C ALA A 129 30.12 -29.80 21.39
N GLY A 130 29.12 -28.95 21.58
CA GLY A 130 27.73 -29.16 21.14
C GLY A 130 27.43 -28.39 19.84
N PRO A 131 26.48 -28.86 18.99
CA PRO A 131 26.35 -28.43 17.60
C PRO A 131 25.63 -27.07 17.51
N SER A 132 26.34 -25.96 17.72
CA SER A 132 25.71 -24.62 17.80
C SER A 132 25.93 -23.76 16.56
N GLY A 133 26.05 -24.40 15.40
CA GLY A 133 26.27 -23.73 14.11
C GLY A 133 25.00 -23.32 13.34
N GLN A 134 23.81 -23.47 13.90
CA GLN A 134 22.64 -22.76 13.35
C GLN A 134 22.65 -21.35 13.94
N GLY A 135 23.28 -20.41 13.23
CA GLY A 135 23.20 -19.00 13.60
C GLY A 135 21.74 -18.64 13.84
N SER A 136 21.38 -18.33 15.09
CA SER A 136 19.99 -18.09 15.44
C SER A 136 19.48 -16.92 14.61
N VAL A 137 18.31 -17.07 13.99
CA VAL A 137 17.64 -15.97 13.28
C VAL A 137 17.53 -14.76 14.20
N VAL A 138 18.09 -13.62 13.78
CA VAL A 138 17.98 -12.35 14.48
C VAL A 138 16.62 -11.74 14.16
N ARG A 139 15.79 -11.57 15.17
CA ARG A 139 14.42 -11.05 15.01
C ARG A 139 14.38 -9.53 15.00
N ASN A 140 13.58 -9.00 14.10
CA ASN A 140 13.18 -7.61 14.08
C ASN A 140 11.99 -7.38 15.03
N ALA A 141 12.29 -7.32 16.32
CA ALA A 141 11.29 -7.19 17.38
C ALA A 141 10.43 -5.91 17.25
N SER A 142 10.99 -4.83 16.70
CA SER A 142 10.26 -3.59 16.48
C SER A 142 9.21 -3.72 15.38
N LEU A 143 9.56 -4.34 14.24
CA LEU A 143 8.60 -4.58 13.16
C LEU A 143 7.53 -5.61 13.56
N GLU A 144 7.91 -6.69 14.23
CA GLU A 144 6.94 -7.66 14.79
C GLU A 144 5.94 -6.97 15.75
N SER A 145 6.44 -6.09 16.63
CA SER A 145 5.59 -5.34 17.56
C SER A 145 4.69 -4.34 16.83
N SER A 146 5.21 -3.66 15.81
CA SER A 146 4.44 -2.74 14.95
C SER A 146 3.29 -3.46 14.27
N MET A 147 3.56 -4.58 13.60
CA MET A 147 2.52 -5.41 12.96
C MET A 147 1.50 -5.92 13.97
N ARG A 148 1.95 -6.41 15.14
CA ARG A 148 1.04 -6.84 16.21
C ARG A 148 0.08 -5.73 16.63
N ASN A 149 0.59 -4.52 16.87
CA ASN A 149 -0.23 -3.38 17.29
C ASN A 149 -1.24 -3.00 16.20
N ARG A 150 -0.81 -3.00 14.95
CA ARG A 150 -1.62 -2.75 13.76
C ARG A 150 -2.76 -3.76 13.59
N ILE A 151 -2.47 -5.06 13.73
CA ILE A 151 -3.50 -6.12 13.73
C ILE A 151 -4.49 -5.91 14.88
N LEU A 152 -4.00 -5.63 16.09
CA LEU A 152 -4.87 -5.38 17.25
C LEU A 152 -5.77 -4.15 17.06
N GLN A 153 -5.31 -3.13 16.31
CA GLN A 153 -6.14 -1.99 15.94
C GLN A 153 -7.22 -2.40 14.94
N LEU A 154 -6.87 -3.12 13.89
CA LEU A 154 -7.84 -3.63 12.91
C LEU A 154 -8.91 -4.52 13.55
N GLU A 155 -8.54 -5.39 14.48
CA GLU A 155 -9.48 -6.26 15.21
C GLU A 155 -10.47 -5.49 16.09
N ARG A 156 -10.19 -4.22 16.42
CA ARG A 156 -11.09 -3.35 17.19
C ARG A 156 -12.03 -2.55 16.31
N VAL A 157 -11.77 -2.47 15.01
CA VAL A 157 -12.63 -1.74 14.07
C VAL A 157 -13.98 -2.47 13.97
N PRO A 158 -15.12 -1.78 14.12
CA PRO A 158 -16.43 -2.37 13.86
C PRO A 158 -16.53 -2.88 12.41
N ASN A 159 -17.24 -3.98 12.19
CA ASN A 159 -17.42 -4.56 10.84
C ASN A 159 -16.10 -4.87 10.11
N GLN A 160 -15.07 -5.24 10.87
CA GLN A 160 -13.81 -5.74 10.35
C GLN A 160 -14.08 -6.84 9.31
N THR A 161 -13.65 -6.64 8.07
CA THR A 161 -13.93 -7.59 6.97
C THR A 161 -12.67 -8.21 6.36
N PHE A 162 -11.54 -7.50 6.39
CA PHE A 162 -10.34 -7.89 5.65
C PHE A 162 -9.31 -8.71 6.45
N LEU A 163 -9.63 -9.22 7.66
CA LEU A 163 -8.77 -10.13 8.44
C LEU A 163 -9.24 -11.60 8.33
N LEU A 164 -9.74 -11.99 7.15
CA LEU A 164 -10.08 -13.37 6.79
C LEU A 164 -11.10 -14.06 7.72
N GLY A 165 -11.91 -13.29 8.45
CA GLY A 165 -12.89 -13.84 9.40
C GLY A 165 -12.28 -14.65 10.56
N LYS A 166 -10.98 -14.46 10.84
CA LYS A 166 -10.32 -15.17 11.94
C LYS A 166 -10.81 -14.65 13.30
N PRO A 167 -10.90 -15.52 14.32
CA PRO A 167 -11.14 -15.06 15.68
C PRO A 167 -10.07 -14.08 16.14
N ARG A 168 -10.45 -13.20 17.07
CA ARG A 168 -9.56 -12.19 17.63
C ARG A 168 -8.31 -12.83 18.24
N GLY A 169 -7.14 -12.28 17.92
CA GLY A 169 -5.84 -12.75 18.37
C GLY A 169 -5.26 -13.90 17.54
N THR A 170 -6.07 -14.61 16.74
CA THR A 170 -5.58 -15.75 15.93
C THR A 170 -4.62 -15.29 14.85
N TYR A 171 -4.88 -14.16 14.18
CA TYR A 171 -3.97 -13.68 13.12
C TYR A 171 -2.57 -13.35 13.68
N VAL A 172 -2.49 -12.70 14.85
CA VAL A 172 -1.20 -12.42 15.53
C VAL A 172 -0.48 -13.72 15.90
N GLN A 173 -1.22 -14.70 16.42
CA GLN A 173 -0.64 -15.99 16.80
C GLN A 173 -0.06 -16.73 15.59
N ASP A 174 -0.80 -16.76 14.48
CA ASP A 174 -0.38 -17.40 13.24
C ASP A 174 0.87 -16.71 12.67
N LEU A 175 0.86 -15.38 12.57
CA LEU A 175 1.99 -14.59 12.08
C LEU A 175 3.26 -14.85 12.89
N LEU A 176 3.18 -14.75 14.23
CA LEU A 176 4.34 -15.02 15.08
C LEU A 176 4.71 -16.51 15.06
N GLY A 177 3.76 -17.40 14.85
CA GLY A 177 3.96 -18.83 14.68
C GLY A 177 4.78 -19.15 13.44
N GLU A 178 4.44 -18.58 12.29
CA GLU A 178 5.15 -18.76 11.04
C GLU A 178 6.56 -18.15 11.09
N LEU A 179 6.71 -16.93 11.63
CA LEU A 179 8.03 -16.30 11.76
C LEU A 179 9.00 -17.09 12.63
N ARG A 180 8.50 -17.81 13.65
CA ARG A 180 9.32 -18.69 14.51
C ARG A 180 9.84 -19.93 13.81
N LYS A 181 9.16 -20.38 12.75
CA LYS A 181 9.52 -21.59 12.00
C LYS A 181 10.63 -21.34 10.98
N ALA A 182 10.98 -20.07 10.72
CA ALA A 182 12.02 -19.72 9.77
C ALA A 182 13.37 -20.38 10.16
N THR A 183 13.96 -21.09 9.19
CA THR A 183 15.20 -21.86 9.36
C THR A 183 16.45 -21.06 9.01
N SER A 184 16.27 -19.88 8.40
CA SER A 184 17.36 -18.98 8.00
C SER A 184 16.94 -17.51 8.10
N GLN A 185 17.91 -16.59 8.17
CA GLN A 185 17.64 -15.16 8.18
C GLN A 185 16.95 -14.70 6.89
N ALA A 186 17.30 -15.29 5.74
CA ALA A 186 16.69 -14.97 4.46
C ALA A 186 15.21 -15.37 4.42
N GLU A 187 14.88 -16.55 4.94
CA GLU A 187 13.49 -17.01 5.06
C GLU A 187 12.69 -16.12 6.02
N TYR A 188 13.24 -15.80 7.19
CA TYR A 188 12.61 -14.89 8.15
C TYR A 188 12.32 -13.52 7.53
N ASN A 189 13.32 -12.91 6.88
CA ASN A 189 13.17 -11.61 6.25
C ASN A 189 12.10 -11.65 5.13
N ARG A 190 12.08 -12.72 4.33
CA ARG A 190 11.08 -12.91 3.27
C ARG A 190 9.66 -13.03 3.82
N LEU A 191 9.47 -13.85 4.87
CA LEU A 191 8.17 -14.02 5.53
C LEU A 191 7.71 -12.70 6.17
N LEU A 192 8.60 -12.03 6.90
CA LEU A 192 8.31 -10.77 7.56
C LEU A 192 7.89 -9.68 6.57
N ASP A 193 8.61 -9.56 5.46
CA ASP A 193 8.33 -8.61 4.39
C ASP A 193 7.00 -8.92 3.69
N PHE A 194 6.72 -10.21 3.43
CA PHE A 194 5.43 -10.65 2.88
C PHE A 194 4.25 -10.32 3.81
N GLU A 195 4.31 -10.75 5.06
CA GLU A 195 3.24 -10.53 6.05
C GLU A 195 3.00 -9.03 6.29
N ASN A 196 4.06 -8.23 6.33
CA ASN A 196 3.92 -6.79 6.49
C ASN A 196 3.21 -6.13 5.30
N ARG A 197 3.51 -6.54 4.06
CA ARG A 197 2.82 -6.03 2.87
C ARG A 197 1.37 -6.47 2.80
N ASP A 198 1.10 -7.76 3.06
CA ASP A 198 -0.27 -8.29 3.11
C ASP A 198 -1.10 -7.52 4.15
N LEU A 199 -0.54 -7.27 5.33
CA LEU A 199 -1.18 -6.46 6.37
C LEU A 199 -1.45 -5.02 5.90
N LEU A 200 -0.49 -4.35 5.25
CA LEU A 200 -0.69 -3.00 4.71
C LEU A 200 -1.85 -2.96 3.70
N ILE A 201 -1.96 -3.96 2.81
CA ILE A 201 -3.05 -4.06 1.84
C ILE A 201 -4.39 -4.19 2.58
N ARG A 202 -4.48 -5.07 3.57
CA ARG A 202 -5.70 -5.27 4.38
C ARG A 202 -6.11 -4.01 5.11
N GLU A 203 -5.15 -3.28 5.68
CA GLU A 203 -5.40 -2.01 6.35
C GLU A 203 -5.97 -0.99 5.38
N GLN A 204 -5.38 -0.86 4.18
CA GLN A 204 -5.85 0.10 3.21
C GLN A 204 -7.25 -0.24 2.70
N LYS A 205 -7.53 -1.54 2.45
CA LYS A 205 -8.88 -2.01 2.12
C LYS A 205 -9.89 -1.67 3.22
N GLN A 206 -9.54 -1.90 4.49
CA GLN A 206 -10.40 -1.58 5.63
C GLN A 206 -10.63 -0.06 5.78
N LYS A 207 -9.60 0.77 5.57
CA LYS A 207 -9.73 2.24 5.59
C LYS A 207 -10.70 2.71 4.52
N SER A 208 -10.49 2.31 3.26
CA SER A 208 -11.38 2.68 2.16
C SER A 208 -12.81 2.16 2.37
N PHE A 209 -12.98 0.96 2.94
CA PHE A 209 -14.30 0.43 3.27
C PHE A 209 -15.01 1.23 4.37
N SER A 210 -14.27 1.72 5.37
CA SER A 210 -14.85 2.53 6.44
C SER A 210 -15.39 3.86 5.89
N ILE A 211 -14.63 4.52 5.00
CA ILE A 211 -15.08 5.75 4.32
C ILE A 211 -16.27 5.46 3.40
N PHE A 212 -16.24 4.34 2.67
CA PHE A 212 -17.38 3.90 1.88
C PHE A 212 -18.66 3.72 2.73
N GLN A 213 -18.55 3.10 3.91
CA GLN A 213 -19.68 2.94 4.82
C GLN A 213 -20.16 4.29 5.38
N GLU A 214 -19.26 5.23 5.63
CA GLU A 214 -19.60 6.60 6.03
C GLU A 214 -20.39 7.32 4.93
N VAL A 215 -19.88 7.32 3.69
CA VAL A 215 -20.57 7.90 2.52
C VAL A 215 -21.97 7.32 2.34
N LEU A 216 -22.14 6.02 2.51
CA LEU A 216 -23.46 5.37 2.43
C LEU A 216 -24.37 5.73 3.61
N SER A 217 -23.83 5.83 4.82
CA SER A 217 -24.60 6.19 6.01
C SER A 217 -25.14 7.62 5.91
N ASP A 218 -24.34 8.53 5.37
CA ASP A 218 -24.73 9.91 5.11
C ASP A 218 -25.74 10.04 3.96
N ASN A 219 -25.81 9.03 3.09
CA ASN A 219 -26.63 9.05 1.87
C ASN A 219 -27.41 7.73 1.70
N ALA A 220 -28.22 7.37 2.69
CA ALA A 220 -28.88 6.06 2.76
C ALA A 220 -29.65 5.64 1.50
N ASP A 221 -30.21 6.59 0.74
CA ASP A 221 -30.91 6.30 -0.52
C ASP A 221 -30.00 5.78 -1.63
N MET A 222 -28.69 6.03 -1.56
CA MET A 222 -27.71 5.54 -2.53
C MET A 222 -27.55 4.03 -2.48
N ALA A 223 -27.78 3.39 -1.32
CA ALA A 223 -27.74 1.94 -1.22
C ALA A 223 -28.72 1.27 -2.20
N LYS A 224 -29.82 1.95 -2.57
CA LYS A 224 -30.81 1.46 -3.55
C LYS A 224 -30.31 1.55 -5.00
N GLN A 225 -29.30 2.37 -5.28
CA GLN A 225 -28.67 2.50 -6.60
C GLN A 225 -27.56 1.47 -6.80
N SER A 226 -27.17 0.76 -5.73
CA SER A 226 -26.23 -0.34 -5.81
C SER A 226 -26.82 -1.49 -6.63
N PRO A 227 -26.06 -2.10 -7.56
CA PRO A 227 -26.53 -3.23 -8.38
C PRO A 227 -27.02 -4.43 -7.55
N TYR A 228 -26.40 -4.65 -6.38
CA TYR A 228 -26.80 -5.63 -5.37
C TYR A 228 -26.35 -5.10 -4.00
N ASN A 229 -26.10 -5.98 -3.00
CA ASN A 229 -25.62 -5.55 -1.69
C ASN A 229 -24.40 -4.60 -1.83
N PRO A 230 -24.48 -3.35 -1.32
CA PRO A 230 -23.41 -2.37 -1.50
C PRO A 230 -22.06 -2.80 -0.97
N GLU A 231 -22.03 -3.50 0.17
CA GLU A 231 -20.77 -3.98 0.76
C GLU A 231 -20.11 -5.03 -0.12
N GLU A 232 -20.89 -5.95 -0.69
CA GLU A 232 -20.40 -6.94 -1.64
C GLU A 232 -19.93 -6.27 -2.93
N VAL A 233 -20.66 -5.27 -3.45
CA VAL A 233 -20.22 -4.48 -4.62
C VAL A 233 -18.86 -3.83 -4.36
N PHE A 234 -18.64 -3.29 -3.16
CA PHE A 234 -17.36 -2.70 -2.81
C PHE A 234 -16.24 -3.74 -2.73
N LYS A 235 -16.49 -4.89 -2.11
CA LYS A 235 -15.50 -5.99 -2.05
C LYS A 235 -15.15 -6.51 -3.44
N ASP A 236 -16.15 -6.66 -4.31
CA ASP A 236 -15.96 -7.09 -5.69
C ASP A 236 -15.22 -6.02 -6.50
N PHE A 237 -15.49 -4.74 -6.26
CA PHE A 237 -14.72 -3.64 -6.85
C PHE A 237 -13.23 -3.74 -6.49
N LEU A 238 -12.92 -4.00 -5.21
CA LEU A 238 -11.56 -4.20 -4.73
C LEU A 238 -10.88 -5.43 -5.35
N THR A 239 -11.59 -6.55 -5.39
CA THR A 239 -11.11 -7.81 -5.99
C THR A 239 -10.83 -7.62 -7.48
N ALA A 240 -11.78 -7.05 -8.23
CA ALA A 240 -11.62 -6.79 -9.66
C ALA A 240 -10.50 -5.79 -9.96
N GLY A 241 -10.18 -4.89 -9.03
CA GLY A 241 -9.01 -4.01 -9.14
C GLY A 241 -7.69 -4.80 -9.05
N ARG A 242 -7.59 -5.74 -8.12
CA ARG A 242 -6.44 -6.64 -8.02
C ARG A 242 -6.32 -7.56 -9.25
N ASP A 243 -7.42 -8.18 -9.66
CA ASP A 243 -7.43 -9.06 -10.83
C ASP A 243 -6.95 -8.33 -12.09
N LYS A 244 -7.34 -7.06 -12.25
CA LYS A 244 -6.85 -6.20 -13.32
C LYS A 244 -5.33 -6.00 -13.26
N LEU A 245 -4.78 -5.71 -12.09
CA LEU A 245 -3.32 -5.57 -11.91
C LEU A 245 -2.58 -6.88 -12.24
N ASP A 246 -3.14 -8.03 -11.84
CA ASP A 246 -2.55 -9.33 -12.15
C ASP A 246 -2.59 -9.64 -13.66
N LEU A 247 -3.64 -9.21 -14.36
CA LEU A 247 -3.79 -9.35 -15.82
C LEU A 247 -2.88 -8.39 -16.60
N GLU A 248 -2.75 -7.14 -16.16
CA GLU A 248 -1.92 -6.13 -16.82
C GLU A 248 -0.42 -6.36 -16.61
N HIS A 249 -0.06 -7.01 -15.49
CA HIS A 249 1.33 -7.22 -15.08
C HIS A 249 1.65 -8.68 -14.73
N PRO A 250 1.42 -9.66 -15.62
CA PRO A 250 1.52 -11.09 -15.28
C PRO A 250 2.96 -11.53 -14.98
N THR A 251 3.96 -10.80 -15.47
CA THR A 251 5.39 -11.10 -15.29
C THR A 251 6.04 -10.36 -14.13
N LEU A 252 5.35 -9.39 -13.53
CA LEU A 252 5.91 -8.68 -12.38
C LEU A 252 5.96 -9.60 -11.16
N PRO A 253 7.03 -9.52 -10.34
CA PRO A 253 7.05 -10.15 -9.03
C PRO A 253 5.83 -9.76 -8.20
N VAL A 254 5.34 -10.69 -7.38
CA VAL A 254 4.19 -10.46 -6.49
C VAL A 254 4.40 -9.20 -5.66
N ARG A 255 5.60 -9.02 -5.10
CA ARG A 255 5.98 -7.84 -4.32
C ARG A 255 5.72 -6.52 -5.07
N ASP A 256 6.09 -6.44 -6.34
CA ASP A 256 5.92 -5.21 -7.12
C ASP A 256 4.44 -4.96 -7.44
N ARG A 257 3.68 -6.02 -7.68
CA ARG A 257 2.21 -5.91 -7.83
C ARG A 257 1.52 -5.48 -6.55
N ASP A 258 2.00 -5.94 -5.39
CA ASP A 258 1.49 -5.50 -4.09
C ASP A 258 1.73 -4.00 -3.88
N HIS A 259 2.88 -3.47 -4.33
CA HIS A 259 3.15 -2.03 -4.32
C HIS A 259 2.21 -1.25 -5.25
N LEU A 260 1.89 -1.81 -6.43
CA LEU A 260 0.89 -1.21 -7.33
C LEU A 260 -0.51 -1.24 -6.71
N GLU A 261 -0.88 -2.34 -6.05
CA GLU A 261 -2.17 -2.45 -5.35
C GLU A 261 -2.26 -1.43 -4.21
N LEU A 262 -1.21 -1.26 -3.41
CA LEU A 262 -1.18 -0.25 -2.34
C LEU A 262 -1.39 1.18 -2.88
N ASN A 263 -0.70 1.54 -3.97
CA ASN A 263 -0.86 2.85 -4.61
C ASN A 263 -2.29 3.04 -5.14
N TRP A 264 -2.84 2.01 -5.78
CA TRP A 264 -4.21 2.05 -6.28
C TRP A 264 -5.24 2.15 -5.15
N LEU A 265 -5.08 1.39 -4.07
CA LEU A 265 -5.96 1.45 -2.91
C LEU A 265 -5.89 2.82 -2.20
N ASP A 266 -4.74 3.49 -2.20
CA ASP A 266 -4.66 4.87 -1.70
C ASP A 266 -5.38 5.85 -2.61
N GLN A 267 -5.32 5.68 -3.94
CA GLN A 267 -6.14 6.48 -4.86
C GLN A 267 -7.65 6.24 -4.64
N VAL A 268 -8.07 4.99 -4.47
CA VAL A 268 -9.48 4.66 -4.15
C VAL A 268 -9.91 5.35 -2.86
N ARG A 269 -9.05 5.37 -1.84
CA ARG A 269 -9.32 6.06 -0.58
C ARG A 269 -9.49 7.57 -0.81
N GLN A 270 -8.54 8.21 -1.48
CA GLN A 270 -8.58 9.65 -1.75
C GLN A 270 -9.81 10.04 -2.57
N GLU A 271 -10.16 9.28 -3.60
CA GLU A 271 -11.34 9.55 -4.44
C GLU A 271 -12.67 9.32 -3.70
N LEU A 272 -12.70 8.42 -2.71
CA LEU A 272 -13.85 8.30 -1.81
C LEU A 272 -13.94 9.50 -0.85
N GLU A 273 -12.81 9.98 -0.32
CA GLU A 273 -12.76 11.15 0.56
C GLU A 273 -13.17 12.43 -0.18
N ASP A 274 -12.63 12.65 -1.37
CA ASP A 274 -12.83 13.88 -2.15
C ASP A 274 -14.11 13.84 -3.00
N GLY A 275 -14.37 12.69 -3.63
CA GLY A 275 -15.47 12.50 -4.58
C GLY A 275 -16.74 11.95 -3.96
N GLY A 276 -16.64 11.30 -2.79
CA GLY A 276 -17.77 10.77 -2.01
C GLY A 276 -18.80 10.04 -2.87
N THR A 277 -20.01 10.60 -2.92
CA THR A 277 -21.15 10.04 -3.63
C THR A 277 -20.94 9.96 -5.15
N HIS A 278 -20.21 10.92 -5.73
CA HIS A 278 -19.93 10.93 -7.17
C HIS A 278 -19.02 9.76 -7.57
N TYR A 279 -17.95 9.52 -6.82
CA TYR A 279 -17.05 8.39 -7.07
C TYR A 279 -17.77 7.05 -6.88
N LEU A 280 -18.57 6.96 -5.81
CA LEU A 280 -19.38 5.78 -5.52
C LEU A 280 -20.32 5.40 -6.69
N LEU A 281 -21.12 6.34 -7.21
CA LEU A 281 -22.06 6.04 -8.29
C LEU A 281 -21.35 5.78 -9.63
N ASN A 282 -20.43 6.68 -10.00
CA ASN A 282 -19.92 6.73 -11.36
C ASN A 282 -18.73 5.80 -11.59
N VAL A 283 -18.10 5.30 -10.54
CA VAL A 283 -16.93 4.41 -10.64
C VAL A 283 -17.19 3.06 -9.99
N ILE A 284 -17.67 3.03 -8.74
CA ILE A 284 -17.83 1.77 -8.00
C ILE A 284 -19.09 1.03 -8.47
N PHE A 285 -20.26 1.66 -8.39
CA PHE A 285 -21.53 1.02 -8.75
C PHE A 285 -21.68 0.83 -10.26
N SER A 286 -21.24 1.80 -11.07
CA SER A 286 -21.28 1.70 -12.53
C SER A 286 -20.45 0.54 -13.10
N LYS A 287 -19.44 0.05 -12.37
CA LYS A 287 -18.62 -1.10 -12.79
C LYS A 287 -19.43 -2.38 -12.90
N PHE A 288 -20.52 -2.48 -12.13
CA PHE A 288 -21.37 -3.67 -12.06
C PHE A 288 -22.83 -3.39 -12.45
N GLY A 289 -23.20 -2.12 -12.67
CA GLY A 289 -24.47 -1.70 -13.23
C GLY A 289 -24.45 -1.78 -14.75
N GLY A 290 -25.19 -2.74 -15.33
CA GLY A 290 -25.41 -2.87 -16.76
C GLY A 290 -26.39 -1.84 -17.34
#